data_AF-A0A0E9VKS8-F1
#
_entry.id   AF-A0A0E9VKS8-F1
#
_cell.length_a   1.000
_cell.length_b   1.000
_cell.length_c   1.000
_cell.angle_alpha   90.00
_cell.angle_beta   90.00
_cell.angle_gamma   90.00
#
_symmetry.space_group_name_H-M   'P 1'
#
loop_
_entity.id
_entity.type
_entity.pdbx_description
1 polymer ?
#
loop_
_entity_poly.entity_id
_entity_poly.type
_entity_poly.pdbx_seq_one_letter_code
_entity_poly.pdbx_strand_id
1 'polypeptide(L)'
;MAAQEPMSIAMRLRNQLQSVYRLDPLRNEEEAKLKIEDLNEHIVCYLCAGYFIDATTITECLHTFCKSCIVKYLQTSKYCPMCNIKIHENATSAQI
;
A
#
# COMPACT_ATOMS: atom_id res chain seq x y z
N MET A 1 -3.30 -19.44 47.56
CA MET A 1 -2.34 -18.73 46.69
C MET A 1 -2.92 -18.74 45.28
N ALA A 2 -3.54 -17.64 44.85
CA ALA A 2 -4.13 -17.52 43.52
C ALA A 2 -3.01 -17.20 42.52
N ALA A 3 -2.53 -18.23 41.81
CA ALA A 3 -1.66 -18.04 40.66
C ALA A 3 -2.55 -17.71 39.46
N GLN A 4 -2.83 -16.42 39.27
CA GLN A 4 -3.77 -15.93 38.26
C GLN A 4 -3.02 -15.63 36.94
N GLU A 5 -3.20 -16.53 35.97
CA GLU A 5 -3.31 -16.28 34.52
C GLU A 5 -2.21 -15.47 33.79
N PRO A 6 -1.05 -16.07 33.46
CA PRO A 6 -0.12 -15.50 32.46
C PRO A 6 -0.66 -15.57 31.02
N MET A 7 -1.86 -16.13 30.79
CA MET A 7 -2.45 -16.26 29.45
C MET A 7 -3.13 -14.99 28.92
N SER A 8 -3.41 -13.97 29.75
CA SER A 8 -4.24 -12.83 29.33
C SER A 8 -3.55 -11.84 28.37
N ILE A 9 -2.26 -11.53 28.59
CA ILE A 9 -1.50 -10.62 27.70
C ILE A 9 -1.22 -11.31 26.37
N ALA A 10 -0.76 -12.56 26.41
CA ALA A 10 -0.48 -13.35 25.21
C ALA A 10 -1.75 -13.55 24.35
N MET A 11 -2.91 -13.77 24.98
CA MET A 11 -4.18 -13.97 24.27
C MET A 11 -4.75 -12.66 23.72
N ARG A 12 -4.60 -11.54 24.43
CA ARG A 12 -4.97 -10.21 23.92
C ARG A 12 -4.09 -9.77 22.76
N LEU A 13 -2.77 -10.01 22.85
CA LEU A 13 -1.84 -9.73 21.76
C LEU A 13 -2.12 -10.61 20.54
N ARG A 14 -2.47 -11.89 20.75
CA ARG A 14 -2.85 -12.82 19.68
C ARG A 14 -4.14 -12.37 18.97
N ASN A 15 -5.16 -11.96 19.71
CA ASN A 15 -6.40 -11.40 19.15
C ASN A 15 -6.19 -10.03 18.47
N GLN A 16 -5.31 -9.18 19.00
CA GLN A 16 -4.94 -7.92 18.35
C GLN A 16 -4.14 -8.13 17.08
N LEU A 17 -3.26 -9.15 17.01
CA LEU A 17 -2.45 -9.42 15.83
C LEU A 17 -3.24 -10.11 14.70
N GLN A 18 -4.25 -10.92 15.04
CA GLN A 18 -5.13 -11.58 14.07
C GLN A 18 -5.97 -10.62 13.22
N SER A 19 -6.31 -9.43 13.73
CA SER A 19 -7.08 -8.44 12.97
C SER A 19 -6.22 -7.65 11.99
N VAL A 20 -4.93 -7.44 12.29
CA VAL A 20 -3.99 -6.68 11.46
C VAL A 20 -3.31 -7.55 10.42
N TYR A 21 -3.00 -8.79 10.79
CA TYR A 21 -2.40 -9.76 9.90
C TYR A 21 -3.37 -10.94 9.82
N ARG A 22 -4.03 -11.14 8.67
CA ARG A 22 -4.66 -12.44 8.32
C ARG A 22 -3.59 -13.55 8.17
N LEU A 23 -2.79 -13.76 9.20
CA LEU A 23 -1.88 -14.86 9.37
C LEU A 23 -2.64 -15.89 10.21
N ASP A 24 -3.53 -16.58 9.52
CA ASP A 24 -4.19 -17.73 10.10
C ASP A 24 -3.14 -18.82 10.34
N PRO A 25 -2.93 -19.29 11.60
CA PRO A 25 -1.93 -20.31 11.91
C PRO A 25 -2.27 -21.71 11.36
N LEU A 26 -3.43 -21.87 10.72
CA LEU A 26 -3.93 -23.09 10.10
C LEU A 26 -3.99 -22.99 8.57
N ARG A 27 -3.03 -22.34 7.90
CA ARG A 27 -2.94 -22.53 6.45
C ARG A 27 -2.54 -23.98 6.16
N ASN A 28 -3.54 -24.85 6.01
CA ASN A 28 -3.51 -25.86 4.97
C ASN A 28 -3.00 -25.17 3.70
N GLU A 29 -2.26 -25.89 2.86
CA GLU A 29 -1.83 -25.47 1.52
C GLU A 29 -3.01 -25.16 0.57
N GLU A 30 -4.22 -24.92 1.07
CA GLU A 30 -5.29 -24.28 0.32
C GLU A 30 -4.97 -22.79 0.20
N GLU A 31 -4.27 -22.50 -0.89
CA GLU A 31 -4.00 -21.20 -1.47
C GLU A 31 -5.13 -20.22 -1.13
N ALA A 32 -4.79 -19.12 -0.44
CA ALA A 32 -5.71 -18.01 -0.27
C ALA A 32 -6.04 -17.45 -1.68
N LYS A 33 -7.13 -17.93 -2.28
CA LYS A 33 -7.63 -17.46 -3.58
C LYS A 33 -8.23 -16.07 -3.40
N LEU A 34 -7.37 -15.06 -3.46
CA LEU A 34 -7.78 -13.67 -3.61
C LEU A 34 -8.08 -13.42 -5.09
N LYS A 35 -9.19 -12.73 -5.39
CA LYS A 35 -9.41 -12.26 -6.75
C LYS A 35 -8.49 -11.08 -6.99
N ILE A 36 -7.82 -11.05 -8.14
CA ILE A 36 -6.97 -9.90 -8.52
C ILE A 36 -7.79 -8.61 -8.53
N GLU A 37 -9.07 -8.69 -8.88
CA GLU A 37 -10.03 -7.58 -8.84
C GLU A 37 -10.09 -6.89 -7.48
N ASP A 38 -9.96 -7.65 -6.38
CA ASP A 38 -9.99 -7.13 -5.01
C ASP A 38 -8.73 -6.29 -4.70
N LEU A 39 -7.67 -6.39 -5.50
CA LEU A 39 -6.43 -5.62 -5.35
C LEU A 39 -6.40 -4.36 -6.21
N ASN A 40 -7.29 -4.25 -7.21
CA ASN A 40 -7.23 -3.20 -8.23
C ASN A 40 -7.17 -1.79 -7.62
N GLU A 41 -7.86 -1.53 -6.51
CA GLU A 41 -7.83 -0.24 -5.80
C GLU A 41 -6.43 0.17 -5.31
N HIS A 42 -5.52 -0.78 -5.15
CA HIS A 42 -4.17 -0.56 -4.63
C HIS A 42 -3.07 -0.68 -5.69
N ILE A 43 -3.36 -1.23 -6.88
CA ILE A 43 -2.34 -1.53 -7.90
C ILE A 43 -2.62 -0.87 -9.26
N VAL A 44 -3.68 -0.08 -9.38
CA VAL A 44 -4.06 0.64 -10.60
C VAL A 44 -3.57 2.08 -10.56
N CYS A 45 -2.98 2.53 -11.66
CA CYS A 45 -2.55 3.90 -11.85
C CYS A 45 -3.71 4.81 -12.22
N TYR A 46 -3.90 5.87 -11.43
CA TYR A 46 -4.92 6.88 -11.65
C TYR A 46 -4.82 7.58 -13.02
N LEU A 47 -3.61 7.74 -13.58
CA LEU A 47 -3.40 8.48 -14.84
C LEU A 47 -3.73 7.68 -16.09
N CYS A 48 -3.52 6.35 -16.09
CA CYS A 48 -3.77 5.50 -17.27
C CYS A 48 -4.87 4.45 -17.06
N ALA A 49 -5.42 4.33 -15.85
CA ALA A 49 -6.39 3.32 -15.45
C ALA A 49 -5.93 1.85 -15.67
N GLY A 50 -4.63 1.63 -15.88
CA GLY A 50 -4.00 0.31 -15.95
C GLY A 50 -3.16 0.00 -14.71
N TYR A 51 -2.64 -1.22 -14.61
CA TYR A 51 -1.74 -1.60 -13.52
C TYR A 51 -0.45 -0.77 -13.51
N PHE A 52 0.14 -0.57 -12.33
CA PHE A 52 1.41 0.14 -12.20
C PHE A 52 2.52 -0.54 -13.01
N ILE A 53 3.14 0.22 -13.90
CA ILE A 53 4.39 -0.13 -14.59
C ILE A 53 5.46 0.85 -14.11
N ASP A 54 6.53 0.32 -13.52
CA ASP A 54 7.58 1.10 -12.86
C ASP A 54 6.99 2.13 -11.89
N ALA A 55 6.34 1.63 -10.84
CA ALA A 55 5.67 2.45 -9.83
C ALA A 55 6.60 3.54 -9.28
N THR A 56 6.18 4.79 -9.40
CA THR A 56 6.89 5.98 -8.92
C THR A 56 5.99 6.72 -7.95
N THR A 57 6.50 6.96 -6.75
CA THR A 57 5.77 7.61 -5.66
C THR A 57 6.25 9.04 -5.47
N ILE A 58 5.31 9.97 -5.33
CA ILE A 58 5.58 11.36 -4.94
C ILE A 58 5.89 11.40 -3.45
N THR A 59 7.03 11.93 -3.04
CA THR A 59 7.47 11.93 -1.63
C THR A 59 6.58 12.78 -0.73
N GLU A 60 6.07 13.90 -1.24
CA GLU A 60 5.28 14.87 -0.46
C GLU A 60 3.90 14.37 -0.06
N CYS A 61 3.31 13.44 -0.83
CA CYS A 61 1.94 12.99 -0.61
C CYS A 61 1.73 11.49 -0.74
N LEU A 62 2.78 10.72 -1.00
CA LEU A 62 2.80 9.25 -1.10
C LEU A 62 1.84 8.64 -2.14
N HIS A 63 1.32 9.45 -3.05
CA HIS A 63 0.56 8.97 -4.20
C HIS A 63 1.50 8.35 -5.25
N THR A 64 1.09 7.19 -5.77
CA THR A 64 1.91 6.36 -6.68
C THR A 64 1.28 6.28 -8.07
N PHE A 65 2.12 6.30 -9.09
CA PHE A 65 1.75 6.29 -10.51
C PHE A 65 2.76 5.47 -11.32
N CYS A 66 2.48 5.15 -12.59
CA CYS A 66 3.52 4.63 -13.48
C CYS A 66 4.60 5.69 -13.74
N LYS A 67 5.88 5.30 -13.84
CA LYS A 67 7.00 6.22 -14.12
C LYS A 67 6.74 7.08 -15.36
N SER A 68 6.36 6.45 -16.47
CA SER A 68 6.08 7.16 -17.72
C SER A 68 4.89 8.12 -17.62
N CYS A 69 3.84 7.74 -16.89
CA CYS A 69 2.65 8.57 -16.70
C CYS A 69 2.96 9.82 -15.89
N ILE A 70 3.62 9.68 -14.73
CA ILE A 70 3.89 10.83 -13.87
C ILE A 70 4.95 11.75 -14.46
N VAL A 71 6.00 11.21 -15.07
CA VAL A 71 7.03 12.03 -15.75
C VAL A 71 6.40 12.87 -16.87
N LYS A 72 5.51 12.28 -17.68
CA LYS A 72 4.79 13.00 -18.74
C LYS A 72 3.87 14.09 -18.16
N TYR A 73 3.13 13.78 -17.10
CA TYR A 73 2.24 14.75 -16.46
C TYR A 73 3.02 15.94 -15.85
N LEU A 74 4.19 15.67 -15.25
CA LEU A 74 5.01 16.71 -14.60
C LEU A 74 5.73 17.66 -15.57
N GLN A 75 5.62 17.41 -16.87
CA GLN A 75 6.04 18.35 -17.92
C GLN A 75 5.09 19.55 -18.01
N THR A 76 3.82 19.39 -17.64
CA THR A 76 2.78 20.44 -17.76
C THR A 76 2.29 20.98 -16.42
N SER A 77 2.40 20.21 -15.33
CA SER A 77 1.94 20.62 -13.99
C SER A 77 2.96 20.23 -12.93
N LYS A 78 3.04 21.01 -11.84
CA LYS A 78 3.89 20.71 -10.67
C LYS A 78 3.06 20.33 -9.44
N TYR A 79 1.87 19.79 -9.65
CA TYR A 79 0.94 19.39 -8.59
C TYR A 79 0.52 17.94 -8.74
N CYS A 80 0.30 17.23 -7.64
CA CYS A 80 -0.14 15.84 -7.69
C CYS A 80 -1.52 15.71 -8.38
N PRO A 81 -1.69 14.79 -9.36
CA PRO A 81 -2.97 14.57 -10.03
C PRO A 81 -4.13 14.16 -9.11
N MET A 82 -3.83 13.54 -7.96
CA MET A 82 -4.86 13.02 -7.04
C MET A 82 -5.27 14.03 -5.96
N CYS A 83 -4.30 14.73 -5.37
CA CYS A 83 -4.54 15.58 -4.19
C CYS A 83 -4.12 17.04 -4.36
N ASN A 84 -3.59 17.42 -5.53
CA ASN A 84 -3.17 18.78 -5.85
C ASN A 84 -2.12 19.39 -4.89
N ILE A 85 -1.34 18.56 -4.19
CA ILE A 85 -0.17 18.99 -3.41
C ILE A 85 0.99 19.32 -4.37
N LYS A 86 1.70 20.42 -4.12
CA LYS A 86 2.84 20.87 -4.95
C LYS A 86 4.02 19.90 -4.83
N ILE A 87 4.66 19.62 -5.96
CA ILE A 87 5.79 18.68 -6.09
C ILE A 87 7.06 19.49 -6.34
N HIS A 88 8.09 19.24 -5.54
CA HIS A 88 9.42 19.86 -5.69
C HIS A 88 10.33 19.03 -6.62
N GLU A 89 11.34 19.66 -7.22
CA GLU A 89 12.14 19.06 -8.32
C GLU A 89 12.88 17.76 -7.96
N ASN A 90 13.06 17.47 -6.66
CA ASN A 90 13.72 16.26 -6.15
C ASN A 90 12.75 15.25 -5.50
N ALA A 91 11.43 15.44 -5.68
CA ALA A 91 10.39 14.82 -4.86
C ALA A 91 9.84 13.47 -5.37
N THR A 92 10.57 12.74 -6.20
CA THR A 92 10.19 11.38 -6.63
C THR A 92 11.23 10.36 -6.21
N SER A 93 10.80 9.31 -5.50
CA SER A 93 11.68 8.30 -4.90
C SER A 93 12.44 7.43 -5.91
N ALA A 94 11.98 7.40 -7.16
CA ALA A 94 12.71 6.83 -8.29
C ALA A 94 13.41 7.97 -9.04
N GLN A 95 14.60 8.37 -8.57
CA GLN A 95 15.40 9.35 -9.31
C GLN A 95 15.65 8.85 -10.74
N ILE A 96 15.59 9.82 -11.67
CA ILE A 96 15.51 9.69 -13.13
C ILE A 96 16.59 8.77 -13.69
#